data_AF-A0A6V7TN38-F1
#
_entry.id   AF-A0A6V7TN38-F1
#
_cell.length_a   1.000
_cell.length_b   1.000
_cell.length_c   1.000
_cell.angle_alpha   90.00
_cell.angle_beta   90.00
_cell.angle_gamma   90.00
#
_symmetry.space_group_name_H-M   'P 1'
#
loop_
_entity.id
_entity.type
_entity.pdbx_description
1 polymer ?
#
loop_
_entity_poly.entity_id
_entity_poly.type
_entity_poly.pdbx_seq_one_letter_code
_entity_poly.pdbx_strand_id
1 'polypeptide(L)'
;MSRRNENLTGNDQRKAYLLKVASHILSLNLTEERLPNVTALNNFCLSDVPLLAISRLDQKGHVDLSNEINSHQTAQLRAVFYKIKNTPLSLEDYKNNVCVISIHKNASETLLGTLKQVFSKVLISQATESGQEARLNNLVGELEESLINSTGNNNFGGREETGGGVVSSLRSEIELWRLRSKRGSDQAQNYYDALEPLAEHLEILEGNDLDLDELYTAIEAAEQSVDALWNLAVDEPYPQQRMKQLLNCIGQLICASIVRRISKEEYFRSSELSKTALSLTQQWIDAVELLTAKSWPQNGLHPWEGSPHQMEQFERFHKRIDEATKIYFKN
;
A
#
# COMPACT_ATOMS: atom_id res chain seq x y z
N MET A 1 -15.60 37.84 43.66
CA MET A 1 -15.27 37.22 42.36
C MET A 1 -14.35 36.04 42.62
N SER A 2 -14.94 34.87 42.86
CA SER A 2 -14.22 33.67 43.32
C SER A 2 -13.46 33.01 42.19
N ARG A 3 -12.13 33.01 42.30
CA ARG A 3 -11.27 31.98 41.71
C ARG A 3 -11.61 30.66 42.40
N ARG A 4 -12.43 29.82 41.76
CA ARG A 4 -12.56 28.41 42.15
C ARG A 4 -11.39 27.67 41.52
N ASN A 5 -10.40 27.37 42.35
CA ASN A 5 -9.54 26.21 42.16
C ASN A 5 -10.44 24.97 42.11
N GLU A 6 -10.66 24.43 40.92
CA GLU A 6 -11.24 23.10 40.80
C GLU A 6 -10.14 22.06 41.01
N ASN A 7 -10.30 21.33 42.11
CA ASN A 7 -9.42 20.27 42.59
C ASN A 7 -9.30 19.12 41.58
N LEU A 8 -8.17 19.08 40.87
CA LEU A 8 -7.16 18.00 40.73
C LEU A 8 -7.42 16.50 41.06
N THR A 9 -8.60 15.97 41.38
CA THR A 9 -8.74 14.53 41.73
C THR A 9 -10.06 13.88 41.31
N GLY A 10 -10.59 14.22 40.13
CA GLY A 10 -11.79 13.58 39.58
C GLY A 10 -11.57 13.18 38.12
N ASN A 11 -11.86 11.91 37.80
CA ASN A 11 -11.73 11.25 36.50
C ASN A 11 -12.03 12.19 35.32
N ASP A 12 -10.98 12.76 34.70
CA ASP A 12 -11.12 13.73 33.60
C ASP A 12 -11.64 12.99 32.37
N GLN A 13 -12.91 13.23 32.03
CA GLN A 13 -13.59 12.56 30.93
C GLN A 13 -12.87 12.74 29.59
N ARG A 14 -12.15 13.86 29.41
CA ARG A 14 -11.37 14.16 28.19
C ARG A 14 -10.20 13.20 28.09
N LYS A 15 -9.46 13.02 29.19
CA LYS A 15 -8.31 12.11 29.25
C LYS A 15 -8.76 10.66 29.13
N ALA A 16 -9.82 10.28 29.83
CA ALA A 16 -10.41 8.94 29.73
C ALA A 16 -10.84 8.61 28.30
N TYR A 17 -11.42 9.57 27.57
CA TYR A 17 -11.75 9.41 26.16
C TYR A 17 -10.51 9.17 25.28
N LEU A 18 -9.48 10.01 25.40
CA LEU A 18 -8.24 9.87 24.62
C LEU A 18 -7.57 8.52 24.87
N LEU A 19 -7.46 8.11 26.14
CA LEU A 19 -6.87 6.83 26.52
C LEU A 19 -7.69 5.64 26.05
N LYS A 20 -9.03 5.74 26.06
CA LYS A 20 -9.90 4.68 25.53
C LYS A 20 -9.70 4.51 24.02
N VAL A 21 -9.70 5.60 23.26
CA VAL A 21 -9.46 5.55 21.81
C VAL A 21 -8.07 5.00 21.50
N ALA A 22 -7.04 5.48 22.20
CA ALA A 22 -5.67 4.99 22.03
C ALA A 22 -5.54 3.51 22.42
N SER A 23 -6.25 3.06 23.45
CA SER A 23 -6.28 1.65 23.88
C SER A 23 -6.81 0.75 22.76
N HIS A 24 -7.88 1.17 22.08
CA HIS A 24 -8.44 0.45 20.94
C HIS A 24 -7.47 0.41 19.76
N ILE A 25 -6.85 1.54 19.40
CA ILE A 25 -5.92 1.61 18.27
C ILE A 25 -4.66 0.77 18.54
N LEU A 26 -4.08 0.92 19.73
CA LEU A 26 -2.80 0.29 20.07
C LEU A 26 -2.94 -1.16 20.55
N SER A 27 -4.17 -1.62 20.78
CA SER A 27 -4.50 -2.92 21.40
C SER A 27 -3.81 -3.09 22.77
N LEU A 28 -3.86 -2.04 23.59
CA LEU A 28 -3.26 -1.99 24.92
C LEU A 28 -4.28 -1.46 25.94
N ASN A 29 -4.16 -1.87 27.20
CA ASN A 29 -4.98 -1.32 28.28
C ASN A 29 -4.30 -0.11 28.90
N LEU A 30 -4.54 1.09 28.35
CA LEU A 30 -3.95 2.33 28.83
C LEU A 30 -4.80 2.93 29.95
N THR A 31 -4.18 3.14 31.11
CA THR A 31 -4.75 3.87 32.25
C THR A 31 -3.76 4.93 32.69
N GLU A 32 -4.23 6.07 33.23
CA GLU A 32 -3.35 7.17 33.64
C GLU A 32 -2.21 6.72 34.57
N GLU A 33 -2.49 5.79 35.47
CA GLU A 33 -1.52 5.22 36.43
C GLU A 33 -0.38 4.43 35.78
N ARG A 34 -0.56 3.94 34.55
CA ARG A 34 0.40 3.11 33.83
C ARG A 34 1.19 3.89 32.77
N LEU A 35 0.98 5.20 32.66
CA LEU A 35 1.63 6.04 31.65
C LEU A 35 2.93 6.64 32.19
N PRO A 36 4.04 6.58 31.44
CA PRO A 36 5.32 7.15 31.89
C PRO A 36 5.32 8.68 31.90
N ASN A 37 4.51 9.33 31.05
CA ASN A 37 4.49 10.79 30.93
C ASN A 37 3.06 11.36 30.88
N VAL A 38 2.43 11.47 32.05
CA VAL A 38 1.09 12.07 32.20
C VAL A 38 1.11 13.58 31.89
N THR A 39 2.27 14.24 31.93
CA THR A 39 2.36 15.68 31.64
C THR A 39 1.97 16.01 30.21
N ALA A 40 2.34 15.16 29.23
CA ALA A 40 1.98 15.37 27.84
C ALA A 40 0.47 15.31 27.61
N LEU A 41 -0.21 14.38 28.31
CA LEU A 41 -1.65 14.24 28.30
C LEU A 41 -2.34 15.46 28.93
N ASN A 42 -1.81 15.94 30.06
CA ASN A 42 -2.32 17.14 30.73
C ASN A 42 -2.15 18.39 29.85
N ASN A 43 -0.98 18.55 29.23
CA ASN A 43 -0.69 19.67 28.34
C ASN A 43 -1.66 19.68 27.16
N PHE A 44 -1.88 18.52 26.53
CA PHE A 44 -2.85 18.43 25.44
C PHE A 44 -4.26 18.84 25.89
N CYS A 45 -4.73 18.44 27.07
CA CYS A 45 -6.08 18.81 27.52
C CYS A 45 -6.20 20.28 27.97
N LEU A 46 -5.20 20.80 28.67
CA LEU A 46 -5.30 22.06 29.43
C LEU A 46 -4.63 23.27 28.77
N SER A 47 -3.77 23.05 27.77
CA SER A 47 -3.05 24.12 27.08
C SER A 47 -3.48 24.28 25.62
N ASP A 48 -2.81 25.17 24.91
CA ASP A 48 -2.91 25.40 23.46
C ASP A 48 -2.12 24.38 22.62
N VAL A 49 -1.38 23.46 23.27
CA VAL A 49 -0.63 22.41 22.58
C VAL A 49 -1.55 21.64 21.62
N PRO A 50 -1.19 21.56 20.33
CA PRO A 50 -2.09 21.07 19.29
C PRO A 50 -2.09 19.55 19.15
N LEU A 51 -1.05 18.87 19.66
CA LEU A 51 -0.77 17.47 19.33
C LEU A 51 -0.47 16.63 20.57
N LEU A 52 -0.92 15.38 20.53
CA LEU A 52 -0.58 14.32 21.48
C LEU A 52 -0.31 13.04 20.69
N ALA A 53 0.93 12.56 20.76
CA ALA A 53 1.33 11.28 20.19
C ALA A 53 1.47 10.24 21.29
N ILE A 54 0.79 9.11 21.11
CA ILE A 54 0.90 7.92 21.97
C ILE A 54 1.52 6.82 21.12
N SER A 55 2.77 6.47 21.40
CA SER A 55 3.59 5.58 20.58
C SER A 55 3.80 4.25 21.29
N ARG A 56 3.42 3.14 20.65
CA ARG A 56 3.79 1.79 21.09
C ARG A 56 5.18 1.45 20.56
N LEU A 57 6.14 1.32 21.47
CA LEU A 57 7.54 1.07 21.13
C LEU A 57 7.80 -0.39 20.78
N ASP A 58 7.15 -1.33 21.49
CA ASP A 58 7.40 -2.75 21.31
C ASP A 58 6.16 -3.65 21.51
N GLN A 59 6.34 -4.95 21.25
CA GLN A 59 5.29 -5.94 21.45
C GLN A 59 4.98 -6.18 22.93
N LYS A 60 5.92 -5.91 23.85
CA LYS A 60 5.75 -6.06 25.30
C LYS A 60 4.83 -4.99 25.89
N GLY A 61 4.45 -3.99 25.11
CA GLY A 61 3.45 -2.99 25.46
C GLY A 61 4.04 -1.74 26.12
N HIS A 62 5.31 -1.44 25.89
CA HIS A 62 5.88 -0.16 26.28
C HIS A 62 5.31 0.97 25.42
N VAL A 63 4.90 2.04 26.09
CA VAL A 63 4.23 3.18 25.47
C VAL A 63 4.99 4.45 25.82
N ASP A 64 5.12 5.34 24.86
CA ASP A 64 5.65 6.68 25.06
C ASP A 64 4.60 7.74 24.73
N LEU A 65 4.64 8.86 25.45
CA LEU A 65 3.70 9.96 25.32
C LEU A 65 4.47 11.26 25.13
N SER A 66 4.21 11.92 24.00
CA SER A 66 4.86 13.17 23.62
C SER A 66 3.85 14.13 23.00
N ASN A 67 4.13 15.43 23.10
CA ASN A 67 3.39 16.46 22.36
C ASN A 67 4.02 16.77 21.00
N GLU A 68 5.04 16.02 20.61
CA GLU A 68 5.80 16.16 19.37
C GLU A 68 5.97 14.77 18.72
N ILE A 69 6.04 14.73 17.39
CA ILE A 69 6.30 13.49 16.67
C ILE A 69 7.81 13.35 16.48
N ASN A 70 8.45 12.51 17.28
CA ASN A 70 9.86 12.20 17.13
C ASN A 70 10.10 11.21 15.97
N SER A 71 10.70 11.70 14.89
CA SER A 71 11.03 10.89 13.70
C SER A 71 12.10 9.82 13.96
N HIS A 72 12.96 10.02 14.97
CA HIS A 72 14.06 9.11 15.29
C HIS A 72 13.66 7.89 16.14
N GLN A 73 12.45 7.90 16.72
CA GLN A 73 11.99 6.84 17.61
C GLN A 73 11.24 5.78 16.81
N THR A 74 11.82 4.60 16.61
CA THR A 74 11.12 3.50 15.94
C THR A 74 9.96 3.00 16.81
N ALA A 75 8.73 3.32 16.41
CA ALA A 75 7.51 2.84 17.05
C ALA A 75 6.76 1.91 16.09
N GLN A 76 6.18 0.83 16.61
CA GLN A 76 5.40 -0.11 15.80
C GLN A 76 4.10 0.53 15.32
N LEU A 77 3.43 1.23 16.24
CA LEU A 77 2.15 1.87 15.98
C LEU A 77 2.03 3.12 16.85
N ARG A 78 1.50 4.20 16.28
CA ARG A 78 1.27 5.47 16.97
C ARG A 78 -0.19 5.87 16.81
N ALA A 79 -0.83 6.28 17.90
CA ALA A 79 -2.08 7.01 17.88
C ALA A 79 -1.76 8.50 18.07
N VAL A 80 -1.98 9.30 17.03
CA VAL A 80 -1.72 10.74 17.05
C VAL A 80 -3.06 11.46 17.11
N PHE A 81 -3.24 12.22 18.18
CA PHE A 81 -4.37 13.11 18.36
C PHE A 81 -3.95 14.53 18.03
N TYR A 82 -4.79 15.24 17.29
CA TYR A 82 -4.59 16.66 17.04
C TYR A 82 -5.91 17.42 17.23
N LYS A 83 -5.79 18.68 17.66
CA LYS A 83 -6.94 19.55 17.83
C LYS A 83 -7.30 20.23 16.52
N ILE A 84 -8.60 20.42 16.29
CA ILE A 84 -9.09 21.28 15.21
C ILE A 84 -8.81 22.76 15.53
N LYS A 85 -8.82 23.13 16.82
CA LYS A 85 -8.53 24.47 17.32
C LYS A 85 -7.48 24.41 18.44
N ASN A 86 -6.46 25.27 18.37
CA ASN A 86 -5.36 25.35 19.35
C ASN A 86 -5.80 26.06 20.65
N THR A 87 -6.81 25.49 21.30
CA THR A 87 -7.38 25.99 22.55
C THR A 87 -7.49 24.85 23.56
N PRO A 88 -7.54 25.14 24.87
CA PRO A 88 -7.82 24.14 25.88
C PRO A 88 -9.13 23.39 25.58
N LEU A 89 -9.16 22.08 25.79
CA LEU A 89 -10.34 21.27 25.46
C LEU A 89 -11.45 21.55 26.48
N SER A 90 -12.62 21.99 26.01
CA SER A 90 -13.80 22.12 26.87
C SER A 90 -14.39 20.75 27.22
N LEU A 91 -15.06 20.64 28.37
CA LEU A 91 -15.74 19.40 28.76
C LEU A 91 -16.98 19.10 27.89
N GLU A 92 -17.48 20.09 27.16
CA GLU A 92 -18.68 19.97 26.33
C GLU A 92 -18.35 19.50 24.90
N ASP A 93 -17.27 20.01 24.29
CA ASP A 93 -16.98 19.81 22.86
C ASP A 93 -15.69 19.02 22.56
N TYR A 94 -15.05 18.42 23.57
CA TYR A 94 -13.76 17.73 23.37
C TYR A 94 -13.81 16.63 22.31
N LYS A 95 -14.96 15.96 22.10
CA LYS A 95 -15.10 14.89 21.09
C LYS A 95 -15.12 15.43 19.66
N ASN A 96 -15.67 16.63 19.46
CA ASN A 96 -15.81 17.24 18.14
C ASN A 96 -14.54 18.02 17.75
N ASN A 97 -13.76 18.46 18.73
CA ASN A 97 -12.57 19.27 18.51
C ASN A 97 -11.26 18.46 18.44
N VAL A 98 -11.33 17.12 18.53
CA VAL A 98 -10.17 16.24 18.48
C VAL A 98 -10.30 15.26 17.32
N CYS A 99 -9.28 15.20 16.48
CA CYS A 99 -9.12 14.20 15.43
C CYS A 99 -8.05 13.19 15.84
N VAL A 100 -8.13 11.99 15.29
CA VAL A 100 -7.17 10.91 15.55
C VAL A 100 -6.70 10.28 14.23
N ILE A 101 -5.39 10.06 14.12
CA ILE A 101 -4.76 9.33 13.02
C ILE A 101 -3.88 8.24 13.61
N SER A 102 -3.96 7.04 13.05
CA SER A 102 -3.06 5.94 13.35
C SER A 102 -1.90 5.91 12.36
N ILE A 103 -0.66 5.91 12.85
CA ILE A 103 0.55 5.81 12.02
C ILE A 103 1.25 4.49 12.31
N HIS A 104 1.46 3.68 11.29
CA HIS A 104 2.13 2.38 11.40
C HIS A 104 3.53 2.46 10.80
N LYS A 105 4.57 2.11 11.58
CA LYS A 105 6.01 2.08 11.25
C LYS A 105 6.58 3.31 10.51
N ASN A 106 6.11 3.59 9.29
CA ASN A 106 6.51 4.70 8.43
C ASN A 106 5.35 5.70 8.22
N ALA A 107 5.63 6.97 8.52
CA ALA A 107 4.67 8.06 8.33
C ALA A 107 4.37 8.32 6.84
N SER A 108 5.36 8.18 5.96
CA SER A 108 5.20 8.40 4.52
C SER A 108 4.27 7.35 3.88
N GLU A 109 4.38 6.09 4.29
CA GLU A 109 3.49 5.01 3.85
C GLU A 109 2.06 5.23 4.35
N THR A 110 1.91 5.63 5.61
CA THR A 110 0.60 5.94 6.20
C THR A 110 -0.07 7.11 5.47
N LEU A 111 0.70 8.17 5.16
CA LEU A 111 0.19 9.32 4.41
C LEU A 111 -0.24 8.90 3.01
N LEU A 112 0.62 8.19 2.27
CA LEU A 112 0.33 7.71 0.93
C LEU A 112 -0.91 6.81 0.90
N GLY A 113 -1.04 5.89 1.86
CA GLY A 113 -2.22 5.03 1.99
C GLY A 113 -3.49 5.84 2.29
N THR A 114 -3.41 6.82 3.18
CA THR A 114 -4.55 7.69 3.53
C THR A 114 -4.99 8.52 2.33
N LEU A 115 -4.04 9.07 1.58
CA LEU A 115 -4.29 9.85 0.37
C LEU A 115 -4.98 9.00 -0.70
N LYS A 116 -4.42 7.82 -1.00
CA LYS A 116 -4.94 6.90 -2.01
C LYS A 116 -6.28 6.27 -1.66
N GLN A 117 -6.53 5.95 -0.40
CA GLN A 117 -7.71 5.16 -0.01
C GLN A 117 -8.88 6.01 0.50
N VAL A 118 -8.59 7.15 1.14
CA VAL A 118 -9.60 8.00 1.77
C VAL A 118 -9.84 9.26 0.94
N PHE A 119 -8.78 10.04 0.68
CA PHE A 119 -8.95 11.35 0.05
C PHE A 119 -9.25 11.26 -1.44
N SER A 120 -8.64 10.33 -2.18
CA SER A 120 -8.94 10.13 -3.61
C SER A 120 -10.44 9.91 -3.84
N LYS A 121 -11.08 9.05 -3.03
CA LYS A 121 -12.50 8.72 -3.15
C LYS A 121 -13.40 9.89 -2.80
N VAL A 122 -13.04 10.64 -1.76
CA VAL A 122 -13.80 11.82 -1.32
C VAL A 122 -13.71 12.94 -2.37
N LEU A 123 -12.51 13.20 -2.89
CA LEU A 123 -12.29 14.22 -3.93
C LEU A 123 -12.97 13.84 -5.24
N ILE A 124 -12.96 12.56 -5.63
CA ILE A 124 -13.67 12.06 -6.83
C ILE A 124 -15.20 12.15 -6.63
N SER A 125 -15.72 11.87 -5.43
CA SER A 125 -17.16 11.97 -5.17
C SER A 125 -17.70 13.40 -5.15
N GLN A 126 -16.84 14.39 -4.91
CA GLN A 126 -17.17 15.82 -4.93
C GLN A 126 -17.03 16.46 -6.31
N ALA A 127 -16.48 15.72 -7.30
CA ALA A 127 -16.13 16.17 -8.65
C ALA A 127 -17.27 16.67 -9.55
N THR A 128 -18.49 16.82 -9.02
CA THR A 128 -19.62 17.35 -9.77
C THR A 128 -19.62 18.87 -9.88
N GLU A 129 -18.83 19.62 -9.10
CA GLU A 129 -18.89 21.09 -9.11
C GLU A 129 -17.52 21.77 -8.90
N SER A 130 -16.88 22.20 -10.01
CA SER A 130 -15.88 23.29 -10.15
C SER A 130 -14.38 22.95 -10.40
N GLY A 131 -13.73 23.72 -11.29
CA GLY A 131 -12.36 23.52 -11.77
C GLY A 131 -11.21 23.77 -10.78
N GLN A 132 -11.48 24.07 -9.50
CA GLN A 132 -10.44 24.11 -8.47
C GLN A 132 -9.94 22.69 -8.09
N GLU A 133 -10.78 21.69 -8.29
CA GLU A 133 -10.51 20.29 -7.95
C GLU A 133 -9.49 19.64 -8.89
N ALA A 134 -9.42 20.08 -10.15
CA ALA A 134 -8.36 19.64 -11.07
C ALA A 134 -6.96 20.04 -10.58
N ARG A 135 -6.83 21.20 -9.92
CA ARG A 135 -5.55 21.63 -9.32
C ARG A 135 -5.22 20.81 -8.07
N LEU A 136 -6.23 20.50 -7.24
CA LEU A 136 -6.05 19.66 -6.06
C LEU A 136 -5.67 18.23 -6.45
N ASN A 137 -6.32 17.64 -7.45
CA ASN A 137 -5.97 16.30 -7.97
C ASN A 137 -4.55 16.26 -8.54
N ASN A 138 -4.10 17.31 -9.23
CA ASN A 138 -2.73 17.41 -9.70
C ASN A 138 -1.72 17.49 -8.54
N LEU A 139 -1.98 18.32 -7.53
CA LEU A 139 -1.13 18.44 -6.34
C LEU A 139 -1.09 17.14 -5.52
N VAL A 140 -2.22 16.46 -5.40
CA VAL A 140 -2.33 15.14 -4.77
C VAL A 140 -1.48 14.14 -5.54
N GLY A 141 -1.56 14.12 -6.87
CA GLY A 141 -0.69 13.28 -7.71
C GLY A 141 0.80 13.58 -7.56
N GLU A 142 1.19 14.86 -7.47
CA GLU A 142 2.58 15.27 -7.21
C GLU A 142 3.07 14.83 -5.83
N LEU A 143 2.23 14.96 -4.80
CA LEU A 143 2.55 14.51 -3.45
C LEU A 143 2.64 12.99 -3.37
N GLU A 144 1.73 12.26 -4.02
CA GLU A 144 1.82 10.80 -4.12
C GLU A 144 3.13 10.37 -4.78
N GLU A 145 3.51 11.00 -5.87
CA GLU A 145 4.75 10.73 -6.58
C GLU A 145 5.99 11.00 -5.72
N SER A 146 6.03 12.14 -5.02
CA SER A 146 7.12 12.48 -4.11
C SER A 146 7.24 11.48 -2.96
N LEU A 147 6.11 11.06 -2.39
CA LEU A 147 6.07 10.08 -1.32
C LEU A 147 6.41 8.67 -1.81
N ILE A 148 6.01 8.29 -3.01
CA ILE A 148 6.42 7.01 -3.65
C ILE A 148 7.93 7.02 -3.86
N ASN A 149 8.51 8.11 -4.38
CA ASN A 149 9.95 8.23 -4.56
C ASN A 149 10.68 8.16 -3.21
N SER A 150 10.22 8.89 -2.19
CA SER A 150 10.84 8.89 -0.85
C SER A 150 10.70 7.55 -0.12
N THR A 151 9.56 6.88 -0.25
CA THR A 151 9.29 5.60 0.41
C THR A 151 9.98 4.46 -0.33
N GLY A 152 10.01 4.52 -1.67
CA GLY A 152 10.81 3.65 -2.52
C GLY A 152 12.26 3.70 -2.08
N ASN A 153 12.86 4.90 -1.99
CA ASN A 153 14.25 5.09 -1.58
C ASN A 153 14.57 4.61 -0.15
N ASN A 154 13.62 4.74 0.78
CA ASN A 154 13.84 4.34 2.18
C ASN A 154 13.71 2.82 2.42
N ASN A 155 13.15 2.05 1.49
CA ASN A 155 13.16 0.58 1.53
C ASN A 155 14.30 -0.05 0.70
N PHE A 156 15.16 0.75 0.06
CA PHE A 156 16.34 0.27 -0.69
C PHE A 156 17.55 -0.10 0.20
N GLY A 157 17.42 0.05 1.52
CA GLY A 157 18.47 -0.24 2.50
C GLY A 157 18.10 -1.34 3.49
N GLY A 158 17.97 -2.58 3.01
CA GLY A 158 18.12 -3.79 3.83
C GLY A 158 17.06 -4.05 4.91
N ARG A 159 16.05 -4.86 4.58
CA ARG A 159 15.71 -6.08 5.32
C ARG A 159 14.53 -6.78 4.66
N GLU A 160 14.76 -8.05 4.33
CA GLU A 160 13.70 -9.03 4.17
C GLU A 160 12.80 -9.04 5.41
N GLU A 161 11.55 -9.45 5.20
CA GLU A 161 10.50 -9.66 6.21
C GLU A 161 9.80 -8.40 6.75
N THR A 162 8.65 -8.06 6.17
CA THR A 162 7.33 -8.11 6.84
C THR A 162 6.26 -7.52 5.92
N GLY A 163 5.22 -8.31 5.63
CA GLY A 163 4.11 -7.98 4.73
C GLY A 163 3.26 -6.79 5.14
N GLY A 164 3.71 -5.58 4.84
CA GLY A 164 2.96 -4.35 5.03
C GLY A 164 3.46 -3.15 4.21
N GLY A 165 4.24 -3.39 3.15
CA GLY A 165 4.65 -2.35 2.22
C GLY A 165 3.50 -2.04 1.24
N VAL A 166 3.26 -0.75 1.01
CA VAL A 166 2.28 -0.23 0.04
C VAL A 166 2.28 -1.12 -1.21
N VAL A 167 1.17 -1.82 -1.45
CA VAL A 167 0.97 -2.58 -2.69
C VAL A 167 0.94 -1.57 -3.83
N SER A 168 2.07 -1.37 -4.50
CA SER A 168 2.13 -0.72 -5.80
C SER A 168 1.32 -1.59 -6.76
N SER A 169 0.04 -1.30 -6.95
CA SER A 169 -0.76 -2.04 -7.93
C SER A 169 -0.18 -1.81 -9.31
N LEU A 170 -0.25 -2.81 -10.20
CA LEU A 170 0.22 -2.72 -11.58
C LEU A 170 -0.33 -1.46 -12.29
N ARG A 171 -1.62 -1.19 -12.10
CA ARG A 171 -2.29 0.02 -12.60
C ARG A 171 -1.64 1.31 -12.08
N SER A 172 -1.26 1.37 -10.81
CA SER A 172 -0.63 2.57 -10.24
C SER A 172 0.78 2.81 -10.79
N GLU A 173 1.48 1.74 -11.17
CA GLU A 173 2.81 1.84 -11.76
C GLU A 173 2.75 2.31 -13.22
N ILE A 174 1.81 1.79 -14.00
CA ILE A 174 1.57 2.19 -15.40
C ILE A 174 1.10 3.66 -15.45
N GLU A 175 0.16 4.06 -14.61
CA GLU A 175 -0.33 5.45 -14.56
C GLU A 175 0.75 6.44 -14.09
N LEU A 176 1.69 6.00 -13.25
CA LEU A 176 2.84 6.82 -12.85
C LEU A 176 3.72 7.14 -14.06
N TRP A 177 4.06 6.15 -14.88
CA TRP A 177 4.90 6.38 -16.07
C TRP A 177 4.15 7.19 -17.14
N ARG A 178 2.85 6.96 -17.30
CA ARG A 178 1.97 7.76 -18.16
C ARG A 178 1.91 9.23 -17.76
N LEU A 179 1.84 9.52 -16.47
CA LEU A 179 1.78 10.90 -15.98
C LEU A 179 3.13 11.60 -16.16
N ARG A 180 4.23 10.86 -15.97
CA ARG A 180 5.60 11.37 -16.17
C ARG A 180 5.93 11.62 -17.65
N SER A 181 5.45 10.78 -18.57
CA SER A 181 5.61 11.01 -20.01
C SER A 181 4.93 12.32 -20.44
N LYS A 182 3.71 12.59 -19.94
CA LYS A 182 2.99 13.85 -20.18
C LYS A 182 3.67 15.10 -19.63
N ARG A 183 4.60 14.95 -18.67
CA ARG A 183 5.39 16.04 -18.09
C ARG A 183 6.70 16.31 -18.84
N GLY A 184 6.95 15.61 -19.94
CA GLY A 184 8.11 15.85 -20.83
C GLY A 184 9.40 15.18 -20.38
N SER A 185 9.32 14.08 -19.63
CA SER A 185 10.50 13.23 -19.36
C SER A 185 10.62 12.17 -20.44
N ASP A 186 11.62 12.31 -21.32
CA ASP A 186 11.89 11.36 -22.42
C ASP A 186 12.10 9.92 -21.89
N GLN A 187 12.75 9.77 -20.73
CA GLN A 187 12.93 8.47 -20.05
C GLN A 187 11.60 7.86 -19.62
N ALA A 188 10.72 8.66 -19.02
CA ALA A 188 9.42 8.16 -18.59
C ALA A 188 8.48 7.87 -19.77
N GLN A 189 8.67 8.57 -20.89
CA GLN A 189 8.00 8.24 -22.14
C GLN A 189 8.44 6.87 -22.65
N ASN A 190 9.76 6.61 -22.74
CA ASN A 190 10.26 5.30 -23.15
C ASN A 190 9.77 4.16 -22.24
N TYR A 191 9.67 4.39 -20.92
CA TYR A 191 9.13 3.39 -19.99
C TYR A 191 7.63 3.18 -20.15
N TYR A 192 6.87 4.24 -20.41
CA TYR A 192 5.44 4.14 -20.66
C TYR A 192 5.17 3.44 -22.00
N ASP A 193 5.90 3.78 -23.05
CA ASP A 193 5.75 3.19 -24.39
C ASP A 193 6.03 1.67 -24.34
N ALA A 194 6.99 1.22 -23.53
CA ALA A 194 7.23 -0.21 -23.28
C ALA A 194 6.07 -0.88 -22.51
N LEU A 195 5.41 -0.16 -21.60
CA LEU A 195 4.28 -0.66 -20.78
C LEU A 195 2.91 -0.46 -21.42
N GLU A 196 2.81 0.29 -22.53
CA GLU A 196 1.55 0.61 -23.20
C GLU A 196 0.77 -0.64 -23.64
N PRO A 197 1.39 -1.68 -24.23
CA PRO A 197 0.67 -2.92 -24.57
C PRO A 197 0.01 -3.56 -23.34
N LEU A 198 0.71 -3.61 -22.21
CA LEU A 198 0.16 -4.10 -20.95
C LEU A 198 -0.97 -3.19 -20.41
N ALA A 199 -0.85 -1.87 -20.60
CA ALA A 199 -1.87 -0.90 -20.19
C ALA A 199 -3.20 -1.12 -20.92
N GLU A 200 -3.16 -1.41 -22.22
CA GLU A 200 -4.35 -1.73 -23.04
C GLU A 200 -5.03 -3.02 -22.57
N HIS A 201 -4.24 -4.00 -22.11
CA HIS A 201 -4.75 -5.29 -21.63
C HIS A 201 -5.06 -5.29 -20.11
N LEU A 202 -4.89 -4.17 -19.40
CA LEU A 202 -5.24 -4.07 -17.98
C LEU A 202 -6.73 -4.32 -17.73
N GLU A 203 -7.60 -3.87 -18.62
CA GLU A 203 -9.03 -4.14 -18.50
C GLU A 203 -9.35 -5.62 -18.64
N ILE A 204 -8.56 -6.36 -19.41
CA ILE A 204 -8.66 -7.82 -19.52
C ILE A 204 -8.17 -8.49 -18.24
N LEU A 205 -7.12 -7.98 -17.61
CA LEU A 205 -6.63 -8.51 -16.33
C LEU A 205 -7.56 -8.16 -15.17
N GLU A 206 -8.15 -6.96 -15.14
CA GLU A 206 -9.00 -6.51 -14.04
C GLU A 206 -10.50 -6.82 -14.23
N GLY A 207 -10.91 -7.10 -15.47
CA GLY A 207 -12.27 -7.38 -15.86
C GLY A 207 -12.81 -8.70 -15.29
N ASN A 208 -14.07 -8.68 -14.90
CA ASN A 208 -14.73 -9.81 -14.24
C ASN A 208 -15.57 -10.69 -15.18
N ASP A 209 -15.80 -10.27 -16.42
CA ASP A 209 -16.82 -10.86 -17.31
C ASP A 209 -16.25 -11.47 -18.61
N LEU A 210 -14.92 -11.53 -18.72
CA LEU A 210 -14.21 -12.06 -19.87
C LEU A 210 -13.82 -13.52 -19.69
N ASP A 211 -13.71 -14.25 -20.79
CA ASP A 211 -13.34 -15.67 -20.81
C ASP A 211 -11.93 -15.90 -20.27
N LEU A 212 -11.70 -17.09 -19.69
CA LEU A 212 -10.38 -17.49 -19.17
C LEU A 212 -9.31 -17.48 -20.27
N ASP A 213 -9.68 -17.79 -21.50
CA ASP A 213 -8.76 -17.84 -22.64
C ASP A 213 -8.26 -16.45 -23.07
N GLU A 214 -9.00 -15.38 -22.79
CA GLU A 214 -8.52 -14.01 -23.05
C GLU A 214 -7.36 -13.61 -22.12
N LEU A 215 -7.07 -14.37 -21.05
CA LEU A 215 -5.86 -14.13 -20.26
C LEU A 215 -4.58 -14.47 -21.00
N TYR A 216 -4.60 -15.38 -21.98
CA TYR A 216 -3.40 -15.72 -22.73
C TYR A 216 -2.82 -14.50 -23.44
N THR A 217 -3.68 -13.69 -24.09
CA THR A 217 -3.25 -12.48 -24.80
C THR A 217 -2.73 -11.41 -23.83
N ALA A 218 -3.35 -11.27 -22.66
CA ALA A 218 -2.88 -10.34 -21.64
C ALA A 218 -1.54 -10.75 -21.01
N ILE A 219 -1.30 -12.06 -20.84
CA ILE A 219 -0.02 -12.60 -20.35
C ILE A 219 1.08 -12.40 -21.40
N GLU A 220 0.80 -12.65 -22.67
CA GLU A 220 1.74 -12.39 -23.78
C GLU A 220 2.09 -10.90 -23.87
N ALA A 221 1.11 -10.01 -23.75
CA ALA A 221 1.33 -8.56 -23.70
C ALA A 221 2.18 -8.17 -22.49
N ALA A 222 1.95 -8.78 -21.33
CA ALA A 222 2.76 -8.55 -20.13
C ALA A 222 4.22 -8.99 -20.31
N GLU A 223 4.44 -10.15 -20.95
CA GLU A 223 5.79 -10.66 -21.24
C GLU A 223 6.54 -9.69 -22.16
N GLN A 224 5.90 -9.30 -23.27
CA GLN A 224 6.47 -8.36 -24.24
C GLN A 224 6.79 -7.01 -23.60
N SER A 225 5.87 -6.46 -22.80
CA SER A 225 6.07 -5.17 -22.13
C SER A 225 7.21 -5.21 -21.12
N VAL A 226 7.33 -6.29 -20.35
CA VAL A 226 8.39 -6.43 -19.35
C VAL A 226 9.76 -6.64 -20.01
N ASP A 227 9.83 -7.45 -21.07
CA ASP A 227 11.07 -7.63 -21.84
C ASP A 227 11.49 -6.34 -22.56
N ALA A 228 10.54 -5.65 -23.20
CA ALA A 228 10.79 -4.35 -23.82
C ALA A 228 11.34 -3.35 -22.80
N LEU A 229 10.71 -3.25 -21.62
CA LEU A 229 11.11 -2.35 -20.54
C LEU A 229 12.52 -2.66 -20.02
N TRP A 230 12.89 -3.94 -19.92
CA TRP A 230 14.22 -4.34 -19.46
C TRP A 230 15.32 -4.04 -20.49
N ASN A 231 15.01 -4.22 -21.78
CA ASN A 231 15.96 -4.06 -22.88
C ASN A 231 16.06 -2.62 -23.41
N LEU A 232 15.40 -1.65 -22.77
CA LEU A 232 15.53 -0.24 -23.14
C LEU A 232 16.97 0.24 -23.02
N ALA A 233 17.55 0.65 -24.15
CA ALA A 233 18.87 1.27 -24.22
C ALA A 233 18.79 2.75 -23.79
N VAL A 234 18.75 2.99 -22.48
CA VAL A 234 18.66 4.33 -21.88
C VAL A 234 19.84 4.54 -20.92
N ASP A 235 20.28 5.79 -20.73
CA ASP A 235 21.39 6.17 -19.85
C ASP A 235 21.24 5.65 -18.41
N GLU A 236 20.01 5.51 -17.93
CA GLU A 236 19.67 4.86 -16.66
C GLU A 236 18.69 3.70 -16.92
N PRO A 237 19.12 2.44 -16.74
CA PRO A 237 18.30 1.27 -16.97
C PRO A 237 17.24 1.10 -15.87
N TYR A 238 16.16 0.38 -16.19
CA TYR A 238 15.08 0.16 -15.26
C TYR A 238 15.54 -0.67 -14.04
N PRO A 239 15.38 -0.22 -12.78
CA PRO A 239 15.99 -0.88 -11.63
C PRO A 239 15.53 -2.34 -11.42
N GLN A 240 16.48 -3.26 -11.21
CA GLN A 240 16.20 -4.69 -11.03
C GLN A 240 15.19 -5.01 -9.92
N GLN A 241 15.30 -4.35 -8.77
CA GLN A 241 14.36 -4.54 -7.65
C GLN A 241 12.93 -4.12 -8.01
N ARG A 242 12.80 -3.05 -8.79
CA ARG A 242 11.51 -2.57 -9.29
C ARG A 242 10.94 -3.56 -10.31
N MET A 243 11.79 -4.15 -11.14
CA MET A 243 11.39 -5.22 -12.07
C MET A 243 10.87 -6.46 -11.33
N LYS A 244 11.54 -6.90 -10.26
CA LYS A 244 11.05 -7.99 -9.39
C LYS A 244 9.66 -7.69 -8.82
N GLN A 245 9.42 -6.44 -8.41
CA GLN A 245 8.12 -6.01 -7.91
C GLN A 245 7.06 -6.01 -9.01
N LEU A 246 7.38 -5.49 -10.21
CA LEU A 246 6.49 -5.48 -11.36
C LEU A 246 6.06 -6.90 -11.75
N LEU A 247 7.02 -7.82 -11.89
CA LEU A 247 6.78 -9.24 -12.15
C LEU A 247 5.84 -9.87 -11.12
N ASN A 248 6.06 -9.59 -9.83
CA ASN A 248 5.21 -10.06 -8.75
C ASN A 248 3.80 -9.48 -8.81
N CYS A 249 3.66 -8.19 -9.13
CA CYS A 249 2.36 -7.53 -9.23
C CYS A 249 1.53 -8.07 -10.39
N ILE A 250 2.16 -8.31 -11.55
CA ILE A 250 1.53 -8.97 -12.70
C ILE A 250 1.06 -10.37 -12.29
N GLY A 251 1.95 -11.16 -11.66
CA GLY A 251 1.60 -12.50 -11.22
C GLY A 251 0.44 -12.55 -10.22
N GLN A 252 0.42 -11.61 -9.25
CA GLN A 252 -0.70 -11.48 -8.31
C GLN A 252 -2.00 -11.11 -9.02
N LEU A 253 -1.93 -10.23 -10.02
CA LEU A 253 -3.10 -9.82 -10.77
C LEU A 253 -3.65 -11.02 -11.56
N ILE A 254 -2.81 -11.77 -12.28
CA ILE A 254 -3.19 -13.01 -12.99
C ILE A 254 -3.89 -13.99 -12.04
N CYS A 255 -3.30 -14.28 -10.88
CA CYS A 255 -3.92 -15.13 -9.86
C CYS A 255 -5.30 -14.61 -9.45
N ALA A 256 -5.42 -13.31 -9.18
CA ALA A 256 -6.67 -12.71 -8.76
C ALA A 256 -7.73 -12.77 -9.87
N SER A 257 -7.35 -12.56 -11.13
CA SER A 257 -8.24 -12.66 -12.30
C SER A 257 -8.78 -14.09 -12.47
N ILE A 258 -7.90 -15.08 -12.40
CA ILE A 258 -8.27 -16.49 -12.46
C ILE A 258 -9.22 -16.85 -11.32
N VAL A 259 -8.90 -16.48 -10.08
CA VAL A 259 -9.77 -16.76 -8.92
C VAL A 259 -11.14 -16.09 -9.07
N ARG A 260 -11.20 -14.81 -9.50
CA ARG A 260 -12.47 -14.10 -9.68
C ARG A 260 -13.37 -14.81 -10.70
N ARG A 261 -12.82 -15.22 -11.84
CA ARG A 261 -13.56 -15.93 -12.90
C ARG A 261 -14.04 -17.30 -12.43
N ILE A 262 -13.15 -18.08 -11.82
CA ILE A 262 -13.48 -19.40 -11.29
C ILE A 262 -14.49 -19.32 -10.13
N SER A 263 -14.46 -18.26 -9.32
CA SER A 263 -15.36 -18.12 -8.16
C SER A 263 -16.81 -17.80 -8.51
N LYS A 264 -17.06 -17.18 -9.67
CA LYS A 264 -18.41 -16.90 -10.18
C LYS A 264 -19.09 -18.16 -10.71
N GLU A 265 -18.27 -19.05 -11.23
CA GLU A 265 -18.70 -20.31 -11.76
C GLU A 265 -18.82 -21.32 -10.60
N GLU A 266 -19.98 -21.95 -10.39
CA GLU A 266 -20.14 -23.12 -9.48
C GLU A 266 -19.31 -24.37 -9.93
N TYR A 267 -18.35 -24.15 -10.84
CA TYR A 267 -17.70 -25.10 -11.74
C TYR A 267 -16.22 -25.36 -11.38
N PHE A 268 -15.81 -25.25 -10.12
CA PHE A 268 -14.60 -25.97 -9.68
C PHE A 268 -14.69 -27.49 -9.98
N ARG A 269 -15.90 -27.96 -10.33
CA ARG A 269 -16.23 -29.31 -10.80
C ARG A 269 -15.80 -29.62 -12.25
N SER A 270 -15.35 -28.66 -13.05
CA SER A 270 -14.89 -28.94 -14.43
C SER A 270 -13.37 -29.15 -14.46
N SER A 271 -12.95 -30.30 -15.00
CA SER A 271 -11.53 -30.66 -15.14
C SER A 271 -10.81 -29.67 -16.07
N GLU A 272 -11.51 -29.13 -17.05
CA GLU A 272 -10.93 -28.29 -18.09
C GLU A 272 -10.59 -26.88 -17.59
N LEU A 273 -11.44 -26.24 -16.79
CA LEU A 273 -11.14 -24.90 -16.25
C LEU A 273 -9.96 -24.92 -15.28
N SER A 274 -9.83 -25.99 -14.49
CA SER A 274 -8.68 -26.19 -13.60
C SER A 274 -7.39 -26.36 -14.41
N LYS A 275 -7.42 -27.09 -15.52
CA LYS A 275 -6.28 -27.24 -16.44
C LYS A 275 -5.93 -25.91 -17.10
N THR A 276 -6.90 -25.14 -17.56
CA THR A 276 -6.67 -23.81 -18.16
C THR A 276 -6.03 -22.85 -17.15
N ALA A 277 -6.53 -22.83 -15.90
CA ALA A 277 -5.96 -22.03 -14.82
C ALA A 277 -4.49 -22.40 -14.51
N LEU A 278 -4.18 -23.70 -14.45
CA LEU A 278 -2.81 -24.18 -14.26
C LEU A 278 -1.92 -23.82 -15.45
N SER A 279 -2.43 -23.95 -16.68
CA SER A 279 -1.72 -23.61 -17.91
C SER A 279 -1.36 -22.12 -17.97
N LEU A 280 -2.30 -21.22 -17.68
CA LEU A 280 -2.06 -19.76 -17.66
C LEU A 280 -1.00 -19.36 -16.62
N THR A 281 -1.08 -19.94 -15.42
CA THR A 281 -0.10 -19.65 -14.38
C THR A 281 1.28 -20.25 -14.68
N GLN A 282 1.33 -21.42 -15.32
CA GLN A 282 2.58 -22.01 -15.80
C GLN A 282 3.22 -21.18 -16.92
N GLN A 283 2.42 -20.68 -17.88
CA GLN A 283 2.92 -19.82 -18.95
C GLN A 283 3.66 -18.60 -18.40
N TRP A 284 3.10 -17.94 -17.39
CA TRP A 284 3.76 -16.79 -16.78
C TRP A 284 5.02 -17.18 -15.97
N ILE A 285 5.01 -18.33 -15.28
CA ILE A 285 6.23 -18.86 -14.61
C ILE A 285 7.33 -19.09 -15.65
N ASP A 286 7.01 -19.77 -16.75
CA ASP A 286 7.96 -20.11 -17.80
C ASP A 286 8.50 -18.85 -18.49
N ALA A 287 7.65 -17.85 -18.73
CA ALA A 287 8.06 -16.54 -19.25
C ALA A 287 9.05 -15.84 -18.29
N VAL A 288 8.73 -15.77 -17.00
CA VAL A 288 9.62 -15.15 -16.00
C VAL A 288 10.95 -15.89 -15.87
N GLU A 289 10.93 -17.22 -15.89
CA GLU A 289 12.15 -18.03 -15.86
C GLU A 289 12.98 -17.82 -17.14
N LEU A 290 12.34 -17.83 -18.31
CA LEU A 290 13.02 -17.59 -19.59
C LEU A 290 13.70 -16.21 -19.61
N LEU A 291 12.97 -15.17 -19.20
CA LEU A 291 13.48 -13.80 -19.16
C LEU A 291 14.63 -13.66 -18.16
N THR A 292 14.44 -14.10 -16.91
CA THR A 292 15.42 -13.87 -15.83
C THR A 292 16.60 -14.85 -15.83
N ALA A 293 16.44 -16.06 -16.37
CA ALA A 293 17.50 -17.06 -16.40
C ALA A 293 18.29 -17.10 -17.72
N LYS A 294 17.68 -16.68 -18.84
CA LYS A 294 18.31 -16.79 -20.17
C LYS A 294 18.44 -15.46 -20.88
N SER A 295 17.36 -14.68 -21.04
CA SER A 295 17.36 -13.47 -21.87
C SER A 295 18.16 -12.34 -21.22
N TRP A 296 17.76 -11.93 -20.02
CA TRP A 296 18.30 -10.75 -19.35
C TRP A 296 19.71 -10.90 -18.79
N PRO A 297 20.20 -12.09 -18.37
CA PRO A 297 21.62 -12.27 -18.04
C PRO A 297 22.56 -12.08 -19.25
N GLN A 298 22.05 -12.26 -20.48
CA GLN A 298 22.82 -12.05 -21.71
C GLN A 298 22.83 -10.59 -22.18
N ASN A 299 22.07 -9.71 -21.52
CA ASN A 299 22.07 -8.28 -21.83
C ASN A 299 23.40 -7.66 -21.39
N GLY A 300 24.21 -7.23 -22.35
CA GLY A 300 25.56 -6.72 -22.12
C GLY A 300 25.64 -5.35 -21.42
N LEU A 301 24.54 -4.57 -21.42
CA LEU A 301 24.49 -3.25 -20.78
C LEU A 301 23.83 -3.31 -19.40
N HIS A 302 22.81 -4.15 -19.25
CA HIS A 302 22.04 -4.26 -18.00
C HIS A 302 21.70 -5.74 -17.73
N PRO A 303 22.70 -6.54 -17.28
CA PRO A 303 22.50 -7.95 -17.02
C PRO A 303 21.62 -8.17 -15.79
N TRP A 304 20.79 -9.20 -15.83
CA TRP A 304 20.11 -9.67 -14.63
C TRP A 304 21.10 -10.31 -13.67
N GLU A 305 21.24 -9.74 -12.47
CA GLU A 305 22.15 -10.24 -11.45
C GLU A 305 21.46 -11.17 -10.44
N GLY A 306 22.09 -12.30 -10.15
CA GLY A 306 21.63 -13.27 -9.15
C GLY A 306 20.80 -14.42 -9.72
N SER A 307 20.05 -15.10 -8.85
CA SER A 307 19.22 -16.24 -9.24
C SER A 307 18.02 -15.79 -10.09
N PRO A 308 17.46 -16.70 -10.93
CA PRO A 308 16.18 -16.48 -11.59
C PRO A 308 15.11 -16.08 -10.59
N HIS A 309 14.20 -15.19 -11.00
CA HIS A 309 13.13 -14.73 -10.11
C HIS A 309 12.12 -15.86 -9.91
N GLN A 310 11.92 -16.29 -8.67
CA GLN A 310 10.95 -17.33 -8.33
C GLN A 310 9.60 -16.72 -7.96
N MET A 311 8.53 -17.28 -8.51
CA MET A 311 7.17 -16.80 -8.29
C MET A 311 6.46 -17.67 -7.25
N GLU A 312 6.86 -17.56 -5.98
CA GLU A 312 6.34 -18.36 -4.86
C GLU A 312 4.80 -18.34 -4.73
N GLN A 313 4.15 -17.25 -5.16
CA GLN A 313 2.69 -17.15 -5.15
C GLN A 313 2.01 -18.21 -6.03
N PHE A 314 2.61 -18.59 -7.16
CA PHE A 314 2.03 -19.59 -8.06
C PHE A 314 2.21 -21.01 -7.54
N GLU A 315 3.31 -21.32 -6.83
CA GLU A 315 3.47 -22.63 -6.19
C GLU A 315 2.35 -22.91 -5.18
N ARG A 316 2.02 -21.91 -4.36
CA ARG A 316 0.91 -22.00 -3.41
C ARG A 316 -0.44 -22.10 -4.13
N PHE A 317 -0.59 -21.42 -5.25
CA PHE A 317 -1.81 -21.46 -6.07
C PHE A 317 -2.02 -22.83 -6.72
N HIS A 318 -0.99 -23.38 -7.37
CA HIS A 318 -0.98 -24.71 -7.98
C HIS A 318 -1.36 -25.77 -6.97
N LYS A 319 -0.70 -25.78 -5.80
CA LYS A 319 -1.01 -26.73 -4.72
C LYS A 319 -2.48 -26.69 -4.31
N ARG A 320 -3.07 -25.49 -4.19
CA ARG A 320 -4.48 -25.32 -3.82
C ARG A 320 -5.44 -25.77 -4.90
N ILE A 321 -5.13 -25.54 -6.18
CA ILE A 321 -5.93 -26.09 -7.28
C ILE A 321 -5.86 -27.61 -7.26
N ASP A 322 -4.65 -28.18 -7.13
CA ASP A 322 -4.42 -29.62 -7.09
C ASP A 322 -5.19 -30.31 -5.96
N GLU A 323 -5.17 -29.72 -4.75
CA GLU A 323 -5.93 -30.19 -3.59
C GLU A 323 -7.44 -30.15 -3.87
N ALA A 324 -7.94 -29.05 -4.43
CA ALA A 324 -9.35 -28.92 -4.74
C ALA A 324 -9.80 -29.89 -5.84
N THR A 325 -9.03 -30.06 -6.92
CA THR A 325 -9.30 -31.07 -7.96
C THR A 325 -9.32 -32.49 -7.38
N LYS A 326 -8.38 -32.84 -6.49
CA LYS A 326 -8.34 -34.16 -5.83
C LYS A 326 -9.55 -34.41 -4.91
N ILE A 327 -10.14 -33.38 -4.32
CA ILE A 327 -11.33 -33.51 -3.47
C ILE A 327 -12.59 -33.71 -4.31
N TYR A 328 -12.72 -33.01 -5.45
CA TYR A 328 -13.94 -33.07 -6.27
C TYR A 328 -14.01 -34.25 -7.24
N PHE A 329 -12.86 -34.81 -7.68
CA PHE A 329 -12.81 -35.95 -8.61
C PHE A 329 -12.58 -37.32 -7.94
N LYS A 330 -12.61 -37.40 -6.59
CA LYS A 330 -12.52 -38.65 -5.82
C LYS A 330 -13.88 -39.23 -5.38
N ASN A 331 -14.99 -38.64 -5.81
CA ASN A 331 -16.36 -39.19 -5.66
C ASN A 331 -16.95 -39.51 -7.03
#